data_AF-A0A8D2ESQ8-F1
#
_entry.id   AF-A0A8D2ESQ8-F1
#
_cell.length_a   1.000
_cell.length_b   1.000
_cell.length_c   1.000
_cell.angle_alpha   90.00
_cell.angle_beta   90.00
_cell.angle_gamma   90.00
#
_symmetry.space_group_name_H-M   'P 1'
#
loop_
_entity.id
_entity.type
_entity.pdbx_description
1 polymer ?
#
loop_
_entity_poly.entity_id
_entity_poly.type
_entity_poly.pdbx_seq_one_letter_code
_entity_poly.pdbx_strand_id
1 'polypeptide(L)'
;MEGGDGSVIVAGLGARGSGAAAATVRELLQDKCYSDFLNEDFDVKTYTSQSIHQAVIAEQLAKLAQGISQLDKELHLQVVARHEDLLAQATGTESLEGVLQMMQTRIGTLQGAVDRIKAKIVETYNKIVARTAQLARLQVECPQKVRLTILCLKAHALEEIAQYFQELNKKNCQLRVLCPAKISCRNEG
;
A
#
# COMPACT_ATOMS: atom_id res chain seq x y z
N MET A 1 55.53 -98.36 2.37
CA MET A 1 54.95 -98.19 3.72
C MET A 1 53.89 -97.11 3.59
N GLU A 2 52.61 -97.29 3.82
CA GLU A 2 51.66 -98.35 4.21
C GLU A 2 50.36 -97.94 3.47
N GLY A 3 49.57 -98.82 2.86
CA GLY A 3 48.85 -99.91 3.52
C GLY A 3 47.51 -99.38 4.04
N GLY A 4 46.42 -99.57 3.29
CA GLY A 4 45.09 -99.09 3.69
C GLY A 4 43.97 -99.59 2.79
N ASP A 5 43.65 -100.87 2.92
CA ASP A 5 42.47 -101.52 2.36
C ASP A 5 41.18 -100.88 2.90
N GLY A 6 40.29 -100.51 1.98
CA GLY A 6 38.93 -100.07 2.26
C GLY A 6 37.98 -100.69 1.25
N SER A 7 37.78 -102.01 1.38
CA SER A 7 36.75 -102.75 0.67
C SER A 7 35.38 -102.18 1.02
N VAL A 8 34.75 -101.48 0.07
CA VAL A 8 33.32 -101.15 0.12
C VAL A 8 32.66 -101.89 -1.03
N ILE A 9 31.86 -102.88 -0.65
CA ILE A 9 31.01 -103.65 -1.55
C ILE A 9 29.91 -102.71 -2.05
N VAL A 10 30.09 -102.13 -3.24
CA VAL A 10 28.97 -101.50 -3.95
C VAL A 10 28.24 -102.60 -4.69
N ALA A 11 27.21 -103.11 -4.00
CA ALA A 11 26.21 -103.98 -4.56
C ALA A 11 25.66 -103.38 -5.85
N GLY A 12 25.69 -104.17 -6.92
CA GLY A 12 24.89 -103.92 -8.11
C GLY A 12 23.42 -103.88 -7.71
N LEU A 13 22.83 -102.70 -7.67
CA LEU A 13 21.40 -102.50 -7.72
C LEU A 13 21.07 -101.71 -8.99
N GLY A 14 20.62 -102.47 -9.99
CA GLY A 14 19.40 -102.20 -10.74
C GLY A 14 19.23 -100.80 -11.30
N ALA A 15 19.29 -100.72 -12.63
CA ALA A 15 18.72 -99.67 -13.46
C ALA A 15 17.29 -99.27 -13.00
N ARG A 16 17.18 -98.29 -12.11
CA ARG A 16 15.92 -97.61 -11.73
C ARG A 16 16.07 -96.09 -11.52
N GLY A 17 17.26 -95.53 -11.74
CA GLY A 17 17.53 -94.09 -11.56
C GLY A 17 17.32 -93.22 -12.82
N SER A 18 17.24 -93.81 -14.01
CA SER A 18 17.27 -93.05 -15.27
C SER A 18 15.97 -92.29 -15.56
N GLY A 19 14.81 -92.78 -15.11
CA GLY A 19 13.51 -92.15 -15.38
C GLY A 19 13.20 -90.97 -14.46
N ALA A 20 13.54 -91.08 -13.17
CA ALA A 20 13.32 -90.00 -12.20
C ALA A 20 14.31 -88.85 -12.40
N ALA A 21 15.58 -89.14 -12.70
CA ALA A 21 16.56 -88.12 -13.05
C ALA A 21 16.24 -87.42 -14.38
N ALA A 22 15.73 -88.16 -15.38
CA ALA A 22 15.27 -87.54 -16.63
C ALA A 22 14.03 -86.66 -16.44
N ALA A 23 13.15 -87.00 -15.48
CA ALA A 23 11.98 -86.19 -15.16
C ALA A 23 12.36 -84.87 -14.46
N THR A 24 13.28 -84.91 -13.48
CA THR A 24 13.77 -83.70 -12.80
C THR A 24 14.59 -82.80 -13.72
N VAL A 25 15.40 -83.39 -14.61
CA VAL A 25 16.12 -82.62 -15.65
C VAL A 25 15.14 -81.97 -16.63
N ARG A 26 14.06 -82.67 -17.01
CA ARG A 26 13.04 -82.12 -17.90
C ARG A 26 12.22 -81.00 -17.25
N GLU A 27 12.05 -81.03 -15.93
CA GLU A 27 11.39 -79.97 -15.16
C GLU A 27 12.29 -78.73 -15.03
N LEU A 28 13.59 -78.92 -14.81
CA LEU A 28 14.57 -77.82 -14.81
C LEU A 28 14.66 -77.14 -16.18
N LEU A 29 14.67 -77.92 -17.26
CA LEU A 29 14.76 -77.41 -18.64
C LEU A 29 13.45 -76.78 -19.16
N GLN A 30 12.34 -76.91 -18.42
CA GLN A 30 11.10 -76.18 -18.72
C GLN A 30 11.13 -74.73 -18.21
N ASP A 31 12.12 -74.38 -17.38
CA ASP A 31 12.30 -73.01 -16.95
C ASP A 31 12.75 -72.13 -18.13
N LYS A 32 12.06 -71.00 -18.30
CA LYS A 32 12.28 -70.04 -19.39
C LYS A 32 13.70 -69.48 -19.40
N CYS A 33 14.45 -69.57 -18.29
CA CYS A 33 15.84 -69.14 -18.26
C CYS A 33 16.81 -70.08 -19.01
N TYR A 34 16.43 -71.34 -19.26
CA TYR A 34 17.26 -72.30 -19.98
C TYR A 34 16.88 -72.46 -21.46
N SER A 35 15.75 -71.89 -21.91
CA SER A 35 15.27 -72.04 -23.29
C SER A 35 16.26 -71.53 -24.32
N ASP A 36 17.00 -70.46 -24.00
CA ASP A 36 17.98 -69.88 -24.92
C ASP A 36 19.18 -70.81 -25.15
N PHE A 37 19.58 -71.57 -24.12
CA PHE A 37 20.67 -72.55 -24.17
C PHE A 37 20.29 -73.86 -24.88
N LEU A 38 18.98 -74.09 -25.09
CA LEU A 38 18.45 -75.28 -25.76
C LEU A 38 18.28 -75.09 -27.28
N ASN A 39 18.53 -73.89 -27.79
CA ASN A 39 18.47 -73.59 -29.23
C ASN A 39 19.70 -74.17 -29.97
N GLU A 40 19.49 -74.78 -31.14
CA GLU A 40 20.59 -75.39 -31.92
C GLU A 40 21.62 -74.37 -32.44
N ASP A 41 21.22 -73.10 -32.62
CA ASP A 41 22.08 -71.99 -33.04
C ASP A 41 22.64 -71.16 -31.87
N PHE A 42 22.64 -71.71 -30.65
CA PHE A 42 23.10 -70.99 -29.47
C PHE A 42 24.58 -70.56 -29.59
N ASP A 43 24.79 -69.25 -29.70
CA ASP A 43 26.12 -68.65 -29.70
C ASP A 43 26.44 -68.00 -28.34
N VAL A 44 27.40 -68.60 -27.65
CA VAL A 44 27.89 -68.13 -26.34
C VAL A 44 28.38 -66.69 -26.41
N LYS A 45 28.98 -66.27 -27.54
CA LYS A 45 29.57 -64.92 -27.66
C LYS A 45 28.50 -63.84 -27.73
N THR A 46 27.45 -64.05 -28.52
CA THR A 46 26.32 -63.12 -28.60
C THR A 46 25.51 -63.12 -27.31
N TYR A 47 25.24 -64.28 -26.70
CA TYR A 47 24.53 -64.36 -25.42
C TYR A 47 25.29 -63.62 -24.30
N THR A 48 26.59 -63.89 -24.13
CA THR A 48 27.41 -63.20 -23.12
C THR A 48 27.49 -61.70 -23.35
N SER A 49 27.65 -61.24 -24.60
CA SER A 49 27.62 -59.82 -24.94
C SER A 49 26.26 -59.19 -24.57
N GLN A 50 25.16 -59.87 -24.87
CA GLN A 50 23.81 -59.39 -24.59
C GLN A 50 23.50 -59.33 -23.09
N SER A 51 23.92 -60.35 -22.33
CA SER A 51 23.81 -60.35 -20.86
C SER A 51 24.66 -59.25 -20.22
N ILE A 52 25.87 -58.99 -20.75
CA ILE A 52 26.70 -57.86 -20.30
C ILE A 52 25.99 -56.54 -20.59
N HIS A 53 25.41 -56.36 -21.78
CA HIS A 53 24.64 -55.15 -22.11
C HIS A 53 23.42 -54.97 -21.19
N GLN A 54 22.68 -56.02 -20.89
CA GLN A 54 21.55 -55.97 -19.94
C GLN A 54 22.00 -55.61 -18.52
N ALA A 55 23.12 -56.16 -18.05
CA ALA A 55 23.71 -55.79 -16.76
C ALA A 55 24.09 -54.30 -16.72
N VAL A 56 24.67 -53.78 -17.81
CA VAL A 56 24.98 -52.34 -17.95
C VAL A 56 23.72 -51.50 -17.95
N ILE A 57 22.64 -51.92 -18.62
CA ILE A 57 21.36 -51.19 -18.63
C ILE A 57 20.75 -51.14 -17.22
N ALA A 58 20.78 -52.26 -16.48
CA ALA A 58 20.32 -52.30 -15.11
C ALA A 58 21.14 -51.38 -14.19
N GLU A 59 22.46 -51.31 -14.39
CA GLU A 59 23.34 -50.40 -13.66
C GLU A 59 23.00 -48.93 -13.96
N GLN A 60 22.74 -48.58 -15.22
CA GLN A 60 22.35 -47.20 -15.58
C GLN A 60 20.98 -46.82 -15.02
N LEU A 61 20.02 -47.75 -15.00
CA LEU A 61 18.72 -47.53 -14.35
C LEU A 61 18.86 -47.34 -12.84
N ALA A 62 19.73 -48.12 -12.19
CA ALA A 62 20.03 -47.96 -10.78
C ALA A 62 20.66 -46.59 -10.48
N LYS A 63 21.62 -46.14 -11.30
CA LYS A 63 22.22 -44.80 -11.20
C LYS A 63 21.19 -43.69 -11.40
N LEU A 64 20.27 -43.85 -12.35
CA LEU A 64 19.20 -42.87 -12.58
C LEU A 64 18.24 -42.80 -11.39
N ALA A 65 17.82 -43.95 -10.86
CA ALA A 65 16.96 -44.01 -9.68
C ALA A 65 17.63 -43.39 -8.44
N GLN A 66 18.94 -43.61 -8.29
CA GLN A 66 19.76 -42.97 -7.26
C GLN A 66 19.84 -41.45 -7.47
N GLY A 67 20.05 -40.99 -8.70
CA GLY A 67 20.07 -39.57 -9.05
C GLY A 67 18.73 -38.88 -8.77
N ILE A 68 17.61 -39.52 -9.12
CA ILE A 68 16.26 -39.03 -8.82
C ILE A 68 16.07 -38.90 -7.31
N SER A 69 16.48 -39.91 -6.54
CA SER A 69 16.36 -39.89 -5.08
C SER A 69 17.25 -38.83 -4.41
N GLN A 70 18.42 -38.55 -4.97
CA GLN A 70 19.28 -37.45 -4.51
C GLN A 70 18.68 -36.09 -4.84
N LEU A 71 18.14 -35.93 -6.05
CA LEU A 71 17.47 -34.70 -6.47
C LEU A 71 16.25 -34.42 -5.59
N ASP A 72 15.47 -35.46 -5.26
CA ASP A 72 14.31 -35.36 -4.38
C ASP A 72 14.69 -34.89 -2.97
N LYS A 73 15.76 -35.47 -2.39
CA LYS A 73 16.31 -35.02 -1.10
C LYS A 73 16.78 -33.57 -1.14
N GLU A 74 17.53 -33.19 -2.16
CA GLU A 74 18.07 -31.84 -2.28
C GLU A 74 16.96 -30.82 -2.51
N LEU A 75 15.96 -31.16 -3.33
CA LEU A 75 14.77 -30.34 -3.55
C LEU A 75 13.99 -30.17 -2.24
N HIS A 76 13.81 -31.25 -1.47
CA HIS A 76 13.16 -31.16 -0.16
C HIS A 76 13.93 -30.27 0.82
N LEU A 77 15.27 -30.39 0.87
CA LEU A 77 16.11 -29.54 1.71
C LEU A 77 16.03 -28.07 1.31
N GLN A 78 16.10 -27.76 0.02
CA GLN A 78 15.99 -26.38 -0.47
C GLN A 78 14.60 -25.79 -0.22
N VAL A 79 13.56 -26.59 -0.43
CA VAL A 79 12.17 -26.20 -0.21
C VAL A 79 11.94 -25.94 1.29
N VAL A 80 12.37 -26.84 2.17
CA VAL A 80 12.27 -26.68 3.64
C VAL A 80 13.13 -25.52 4.15
N ALA A 81 14.37 -25.39 3.67
CA ALA A 81 15.25 -24.29 4.07
C ALA A 81 14.66 -22.92 3.70
N ARG A 82 14.01 -22.83 2.53
CA ARG A 82 13.42 -21.58 2.04
C ARG A 82 12.02 -21.31 2.61
N HIS A 83 11.39 -22.27 3.28
CA HIS A 83 10.05 -22.09 3.87
C HIS A 83 10.05 -21.11 5.04
N GLU A 84 11.04 -21.18 5.92
CA GLU A 84 11.19 -20.23 7.02
C GLU A 84 11.40 -18.81 6.48
N ASP A 85 12.23 -18.64 5.45
CA ASP A 85 12.45 -17.35 4.81
C ASP A 85 11.18 -16.81 4.13
N LEU A 86 10.42 -17.66 3.43
CA LEU A 86 9.17 -17.26 2.78
C LEU A 86 8.10 -16.87 3.80
N LEU A 87 8.00 -17.60 4.91
CA LEU A 87 7.09 -17.29 6.02
C LEU A 87 7.50 -15.98 6.71
N ALA A 88 8.78 -15.82 7.02
CA ALA A 88 9.31 -14.57 7.58
C ALA A 88 9.04 -13.38 6.65
N GLN A 89 9.19 -13.56 5.33
CA GLN A 89 8.88 -12.53 4.34
C GLN A 89 7.37 -12.23 4.28
N ALA A 90 6.51 -13.25 4.34
CA ALA A 90 5.06 -13.08 4.35
C ALA A 90 4.59 -12.34 5.61
N THR A 91 5.06 -12.75 6.80
CA THR A 91 4.76 -12.08 8.07
C THR A 91 5.34 -10.67 8.11
N GLY A 92 6.52 -10.45 7.55
CA GLY A 92 7.10 -9.12 7.39
C GLY A 92 6.27 -8.20 6.49
N THR A 93 5.70 -8.76 5.42
CA THR A 93 4.79 -8.03 4.51
C THR A 93 3.48 -7.67 5.19
N GLU A 94 2.89 -8.59 5.95
CA GLU A 94 1.66 -8.35 6.72
C GLU A 94 1.86 -7.27 7.80
N SER A 95 2.99 -7.29 8.50
CA SER A 95 3.35 -6.25 9.47
C SER A 95 3.44 -4.86 8.82
N LEU A 96 4.08 -4.79 7.64
CA LEU A 96 4.20 -3.54 6.89
C LEU A 96 2.83 -3.04 6.39
N GLU A 97 1.95 -3.94 5.96
CA GLU A 97 0.58 -3.62 5.58
C GLU A 97 -0.19 -2.96 6.74
N GLY A 98 -0.06 -3.48 7.95
CA GLY A 98 -0.64 -2.86 9.15
C GLY A 98 -0.11 -1.44 9.42
N VAL A 99 1.19 -1.20 9.23
CA VAL A 99 1.80 0.14 9.36
C VAL A 99 1.29 1.09 8.27
N LEU A 100 1.19 0.62 7.02
CA LEU A 100 0.64 1.40 5.91
C LEU A 100 -0.83 1.76 6.15
N GLN A 101 -1.62 0.85 6.70
CA GLN A 101 -3.02 1.09 7.04
C GLN A 101 -3.17 2.12 8.17
N MET A 102 -2.27 2.09 9.17
CA MET A 102 -2.18 3.14 10.19
C MET A 102 -1.81 4.50 9.59
N MET A 103 -0.83 4.54 8.67
CA MET A 103 -0.46 5.77 7.97
C MET A 103 -1.61 6.31 7.14
N GLN A 104 -2.31 5.46 6.39
CA GLN A 104 -3.47 5.83 5.59
C GLN A 104 -4.57 6.46 6.45
N THR A 105 -4.82 5.89 7.63
CA THR A 105 -5.79 6.43 8.59
C THR A 105 -5.37 7.82 9.08
N ARG A 106 -4.08 8.01 9.43
CA ARG A 106 -3.55 9.31 9.87
C ARG A 106 -3.57 10.36 8.76
N ILE A 107 -3.27 9.96 7.52
CA ILE A 107 -3.38 10.84 6.35
C ILE A 107 -4.85 11.27 6.18
N GLY A 108 -5.80 10.34 6.33
CA GLY A 108 -7.23 10.65 6.29
C GLY A 108 -7.67 11.65 7.37
N THR A 109 -7.18 11.52 8.61
CA THR A 109 -7.51 12.47 9.68
C THR A 109 -6.90 13.85 9.44
N LEU A 110 -5.66 13.91 8.95
CA LEU A 110 -4.98 15.16 8.56
C LEU A 110 -5.71 15.84 7.40
N GLN A 111 -6.08 15.08 6.37
CA GLN A 111 -6.83 15.58 5.22
C GLN A 111 -8.15 16.22 5.67
N GLY A 112 -8.91 15.52 6.54
CA GLY A 112 -10.14 16.07 7.10
C GLY A 112 -9.91 17.32 7.97
N ALA A 113 -8.77 17.44 8.66
CA ALA A 113 -8.42 18.65 9.41
C ALA A 113 -8.11 19.82 8.49
N VAL A 114 -7.36 19.58 7.41
CA VAL A 114 -7.06 20.58 6.38
C VAL A 114 -8.35 21.07 5.71
N ASP A 115 -9.27 20.17 5.36
CA ASP A 115 -10.55 20.52 4.75
C ASP A 115 -11.41 21.40 5.68
N ARG A 116 -11.43 21.09 6.99
CA ARG A 116 -12.10 21.94 7.99
C ARG A 116 -11.46 23.33 8.12
N ILE A 117 -10.13 23.41 8.07
CA ILE A 117 -9.40 24.70 8.10
C ILE A 117 -9.73 25.51 6.84
N LYS A 118 -9.69 24.88 5.67
CA LYS A 118 -10.06 25.51 4.39
C LYS A 118 -11.48 26.07 4.43
N ALA A 119 -12.44 25.31 4.94
CA ALA A 119 -13.82 25.77 5.11
C ALA A 119 -13.92 27.00 6.02
N LYS A 120 -13.24 26.97 7.18
CA LYS A 120 -13.20 28.12 8.10
C LYS A 120 -12.57 29.37 7.49
N ILE A 121 -11.51 29.21 6.68
CA ILE A 121 -10.86 30.32 6.00
C ILE A 121 -11.83 30.97 5.00
N VAL A 122 -12.48 30.17 4.16
CA VAL A 122 -13.45 30.65 3.17
C VAL A 122 -14.63 31.35 3.85
N GLU A 123 -15.17 30.77 4.92
CA GLU A 123 -16.26 31.38 5.69
C GLU A 123 -15.86 32.73 6.28
N THR A 124 -14.67 32.81 6.88
CA THR A 124 -14.16 34.04 7.48
C THR A 124 -13.90 35.12 6.43
N TYR A 125 -13.33 34.74 5.29
CA TYR A 125 -13.15 35.64 4.16
C TYR A 125 -14.49 36.24 3.71
N ASN A 126 -15.52 35.40 3.52
CA ASN A 126 -16.85 35.86 3.12
C ASN A 126 -17.46 36.81 4.16
N LYS A 127 -17.29 36.55 5.46
CA LYS A 127 -17.73 37.45 6.54
C LYS A 127 -17.03 38.81 6.48
N ILE A 128 -15.73 38.84 6.21
CA ILE A 128 -14.96 40.08 6.07
C ILE A 128 -15.47 40.86 4.86
N VAL A 129 -15.59 40.22 3.69
CA VAL A 129 -16.09 40.87 2.47
C VAL A 129 -17.48 41.47 2.68
N ALA A 130 -18.40 40.74 3.29
CA ALA A 130 -19.75 41.23 3.59
C ALA A 130 -19.74 42.45 4.51
N ARG A 131 -18.94 42.42 5.59
CA ARG A 131 -18.82 43.54 6.53
C ARG A 131 -18.13 44.75 5.90
N THR A 132 -17.10 44.55 5.09
CA THR A 132 -16.43 45.63 4.35
C THR A 132 -17.39 46.28 3.36
N ALA A 133 -18.23 45.50 2.68
CA ALA A 133 -19.27 46.04 1.80
C ALA A 133 -20.32 46.86 2.57
N GLN A 134 -20.73 46.41 3.76
CA GLN A 134 -21.62 47.17 4.64
C GLN A 134 -20.99 48.49 5.09
N LEU A 135 -19.72 48.45 5.53
CA LEU A 135 -18.99 49.64 5.95
C LEU A 135 -18.82 50.64 4.80
N ALA A 136 -18.50 50.17 3.59
CA ALA A 136 -18.40 51.02 2.41
C ALA A 136 -19.72 51.73 2.09
N ARG A 137 -20.86 51.04 2.20
CA ARG A 137 -22.19 51.66 2.01
C ARG A 137 -22.46 52.75 3.06
N LEU A 138 -22.18 52.47 4.33
CA LEU A 138 -22.32 53.45 5.41
C LEU A 138 -21.38 54.64 5.25
N GLN A 139 -20.14 54.41 4.79
CA GLN A 139 -19.16 55.45 4.54
C GLN A 139 -19.60 56.41 3.43
N VAL A 140 -20.41 55.98 2.47
CA VAL A 140 -20.97 56.87 1.44
C VAL A 140 -22.13 57.70 2.00
N GLU A 141 -22.98 57.12 2.86
CA GLU A 141 -24.14 57.82 3.42
C GLU A 141 -23.79 58.82 4.54
N CYS A 142 -22.86 58.46 5.42
CA CYS A 142 -22.47 59.25 6.58
C CYS A 142 -22.02 60.70 6.25
N PRO A 143 -21.07 60.93 5.32
CA PRO A 143 -20.62 62.29 5.00
C PRO A 143 -21.74 63.14 4.40
N GLN A 144 -22.64 62.55 3.62
CA GLN A 144 -23.79 63.28 3.06
C GLN A 144 -24.75 63.72 4.18
N LYS A 145 -25.04 62.85 5.14
CA LYS A 145 -25.91 63.17 6.28
C LYS A 145 -25.26 64.20 7.22
N VAL A 146 -23.98 64.04 7.55
CA VAL A 146 -23.23 65.01 8.37
C VAL A 146 -23.17 66.39 7.70
N ARG A 147 -22.90 66.43 6.39
CA ARG A 147 -22.86 67.69 5.62
C ARG A 147 -24.22 68.39 5.63
N LEU A 148 -25.32 67.65 5.49
CA LEU A 148 -26.68 68.19 5.54
C LEU A 148 -27.01 68.76 6.93
N THR A 149 -26.67 68.04 8.01
CA THR A 149 -26.88 68.51 9.39
C THR A 149 -26.12 69.82 9.65
N ILE A 150 -24.85 69.91 9.24
CA ILE A 150 -24.05 71.13 9.38
C ILE A 150 -24.68 72.29 8.61
N LEU A 151 -25.16 72.06 7.39
CA LEU A 151 -25.83 73.10 6.59
C LEU A 151 -27.12 73.60 7.25
N CYS A 152 -27.94 72.68 7.79
CA CYS A 152 -29.18 73.01 8.49
C CYS A 152 -28.92 73.86 9.74
N LEU A 153 -27.95 73.46 10.57
CA LEU A 153 -27.56 74.21 11.77
C LEU A 153 -27.04 75.61 11.43
N LYS A 154 -26.23 75.72 10.36
CA LYS A 154 -25.75 77.02 9.88
C LYS A 154 -26.89 77.92 9.41
N ALA A 155 -27.86 77.37 8.68
CA ALA A 155 -29.02 78.13 8.21
C ALA A 155 -29.85 78.68 9.38
N HIS A 156 -30.12 77.86 10.39
CA HIS A 156 -30.86 78.28 11.59
C HIS A 156 -30.13 79.38 12.37
N ALA A 157 -28.81 79.22 12.57
CA ALA A 157 -28.02 80.23 13.27
C ALA A 157 -27.98 81.58 12.52
N LEU A 158 -27.94 81.56 11.18
CA LEU A 158 -28.00 82.77 10.37
C LEU A 158 -29.36 83.47 10.50
N GLU A 159 -30.45 82.71 10.60
CA GLU A 159 -31.79 83.26 10.77
C GLU A 159 -31.96 83.94 12.14
N GLU A 160 -31.47 83.33 13.22
CA GLU A 160 -31.46 83.96 14.56
C GLU A 160 -30.63 85.25 14.59
N ILE A 161 -29.45 85.26 13.97
CA ILE A 161 -28.60 86.46 13.89
C ILE A 161 -29.29 87.58 13.10
N ALA A 162 -29.98 87.24 12.00
CA ALA A 162 -30.72 88.20 11.19
C ALA A 162 -31.87 88.84 11.98
N GLN A 163 -32.62 88.02 12.74
CA GLN A 163 -33.70 88.50 13.63
C GLN A 163 -33.14 89.43 14.71
N TYR A 164 -32.04 89.06 15.35
CA TYR A 164 -31.38 89.89 16.37
C TYR A 164 -30.91 91.25 15.79
N PHE A 165 -30.31 91.24 14.61
CA PHE A 165 -29.87 92.48 13.94
C PHE A 165 -31.06 93.39 13.58
N GLN A 166 -32.18 92.81 13.15
CA GLN A 166 -33.41 93.56 12.88
C GLN A 166 -33.96 94.21 14.16
N GLU A 167 -33.96 93.51 15.30
CA GLU A 167 -34.34 94.10 16.59
C GLU A 167 -33.42 95.25 17.02
N LEU A 168 -32.10 95.08 16.88
CA LEU A 168 -31.13 96.13 17.19
C LEU A 168 -31.34 97.36 16.32
N ASN A 169 -31.58 97.19 15.02
CA ASN A 169 -31.89 98.30 14.12
C ASN A 169 -33.18 99.00 14.50
N LYS A 170 -34.23 98.26 14.90
CA LYS A 170 -35.48 98.85 15.39
C LYS A 170 -35.25 99.67 16.66
N LYS A 171 -34.49 99.15 17.61
CA LYS A 171 -34.11 99.85 18.86
C LYS A 171 -33.26 101.10 18.57
N ASN A 172 -32.29 101.02 17.66
CA ASN A 172 -31.48 102.17 17.22
C ASN A 172 -32.32 103.25 16.53
N CYS A 173 -33.24 102.87 15.66
CA CYS A 173 -34.17 103.82 15.02
C CYS A 173 -35.02 104.54 16.08
N GLN A 174 -35.59 103.82 17.05
CA GLN A 174 -36.33 104.44 18.15
C GLN A 174 -35.47 105.41 18.95
N LEU A 175 -34.24 105.03 19.31
CA LEU A 175 -33.29 105.91 20.02
C LEU A 175 -32.95 107.16 19.20
N ARG A 176 -32.84 107.03 17.87
CA ARG A 176 -32.60 108.14 16.94
C ARG A 176 -33.80 109.11 16.85
N VAL A 177 -35.04 108.63 17.01
CA VAL A 177 -36.22 109.53 17.08
C VAL A 177 -36.32 110.23 18.44
N LEU A 178 -35.84 109.61 19.53
CA LEU A 178 -35.80 110.22 20.87
C LEU A 178 -34.65 111.21 21.07
N CYS A 179 -33.59 111.18 20.25
CA CYS A 179 -32.49 112.14 20.28
C CYS A 179 -32.38 112.94 18.96
N PRO A 180 -33.27 113.93 18.72
CA PRO A 180 -33.01 114.94 17.71
C PRO A 180 -31.96 115.93 18.26
N ALA A 181 -30.70 115.74 17.85
CA ALA A 181 -29.62 116.73 17.89
C ALA A 181 -29.60 117.74 19.07
N LYS A 182 -28.89 117.40 20.15
CA LYS A 182 -28.09 118.38 20.92
C LYS A 182 -26.74 117.77 21.28
N ILE A 183 -25.84 117.75 20.30
CA ILE A 183 -24.40 117.75 20.56
C ILE A 183 -23.89 119.05 19.95
N SER A 184 -23.85 120.10 20.76
CA SER A 184 -23.04 121.30 20.50
C SER A 184 -22.09 121.42 21.67
N CYS A 185 -20.86 120.99 21.46
CA CYS A 185 -19.74 121.15 22.38
C CYS A 185 -19.48 122.63 22.63
N ARG A 186 -19.30 123.01 23.89
CA ARG A 186 -18.72 124.27 24.33
C ARG A 186 -17.23 124.03 24.56
N ASN A 187 -16.36 124.72 23.81
CA ASN A 187 -15.09 125.28 24.29
C ASN A 187 -14.46 126.15 23.19
N GLU A 188 -14.54 127.47 23.37
CA GLU A 188 -13.51 128.49 23.06
C GLU A 188 -14.07 129.86 23.49
N GLY A 189 -13.37 130.54 24.42
CA GLY A 189 -13.72 131.84 25.01
C GLY A 189 -13.80 131.83 26.52
#